data_AF-A0A150MYE5-F1
#
_entry.id   AF-A0A150MYE5-F1
#
_cell.length_a   1.000
_cell.length_b   1.000
_cell.length_c   1.000
_cell.angle_alpha   90.00
_cell.angle_beta   90.00
_cell.angle_gamma   90.00
#
_symmetry.space_group_name_H-M   'P 1'
#
loop_
_entity.id
_entity.type
_entity.pdbx_description
1 polymer ?
#
loop_
_entity_poly.entity_id
_entity_poly.type
_entity_poly.pdbx_seq_one_letter_code
_entity_poly.pdbx_strand_id
1 'polypeptide(L)'
;MMEIVYGPLTDRKGRRAVLLGFMRYYSLYNFLVFLPGILTDRYGLSAQEKGTVYLAMSSMIVIGSFLGEQLQGRFPERRTILTTTYLTTASIFFFLLTAWQSLELLVIAIAMFGLFLGLSLPVQTTVLTNVFQANRSTAIGVYNFFRYMGMAFGPMIGSTLLAAGGDRLVYAVDDVLFFACALFLTARIARAAKRHSSA
;
A
#
# COMPACT_ATOMS: atom_id res chain seq x y z
N MET A 1 -31.88 19.05 -13.44
CA MET A 1 -31.05 18.22 -14.35
C MET A 1 -30.07 17.47 -13.45
N MET A 2 -30.28 16.18 -13.18
CA MET A 2 -29.36 15.39 -12.34
C MET A 2 -28.05 15.25 -13.11
N GLU A 3 -27.00 15.97 -12.69
CA GLU A 3 -25.63 15.62 -13.08
C GLU A 3 -25.42 14.14 -12.72
N ILE A 4 -25.19 13.31 -13.73
CA ILE A 4 -24.70 11.96 -13.51
C ILE A 4 -23.38 12.15 -12.76
N VAL A 5 -23.40 11.87 -11.45
CA VAL A 5 -22.23 11.96 -10.58
C VAL A 5 -21.24 10.90 -11.07
N TYR A 6 -20.33 11.29 -11.96
CA TYR A 6 -19.20 10.46 -12.36
C TYR A 6 -18.31 10.26 -11.12
N GLY A 7 -18.51 9.13 -10.43
CA GLY A 7 -17.76 8.80 -9.22
C GLY A 7 -16.35 8.29 -9.52
N PRO A 8 -15.53 8.08 -8.49
CA PRO A 8 -14.17 7.54 -8.63
C PRO A 8 -14.10 6.20 -9.37
N LEU A 9 -15.17 5.40 -9.33
CA LEU A 9 -15.22 4.08 -9.95
C LEU A 9 -15.42 4.13 -11.48
N THR A 10 -16.02 5.19 -12.00
CA THR A 10 -16.19 5.36 -13.45
C THR A 10 -14.95 5.97 -14.09
N ASP A 11 -14.26 6.86 -13.38
CA ASP A 11 -13.04 7.51 -13.87
C ASP A 11 -11.79 6.61 -13.80
N ARG A 12 -10.88 6.79 -14.76
CA ARG A 12 -9.65 6.00 -14.84
C ARG A 12 -8.65 6.35 -13.74
N LYS A 13 -8.49 7.62 -13.37
CA LYS A 13 -7.57 8.05 -12.30
C LYS A 13 -8.17 7.69 -10.94
N GLY A 14 -9.47 7.93 -10.75
CA GLY A 14 -10.23 7.54 -9.57
C GLY A 14 -10.10 6.05 -9.24
N ARG A 15 -10.35 5.15 -10.20
CA ARG A 15 -10.22 3.70 -9.99
C ARG A 15 -8.84 3.28 -9.54
N ARG A 16 -7.79 3.90 -10.08
CA ARG A 16 -6.40 3.59 -9.71
C ARG A 16 -6.11 4.00 -8.27
N ALA A 17 -6.57 5.19 -7.87
CA ALA A 17 -6.43 5.65 -6.49
C ALA A 17 -7.17 4.72 -5.52
N VAL A 18 -8.41 4.34 -5.85
CA VAL A 18 -9.21 3.38 -5.07
C VAL A 18 -8.52 2.01 -4.94
N LEU A 19 -8.06 1.44 -6.05
CA LEU A 19 -7.36 0.14 -6.04
C LEU A 19 -6.08 0.18 -5.20
N LEU A 20 -5.29 1.24 -5.34
CA LEU A 20 -4.07 1.43 -4.54
C LEU A 20 -4.37 1.58 -3.05
N GLY A 21 -5.43 2.33 -2.71
CA GLY A 21 -5.88 2.48 -1.32
C GLY A 21 -6.28 1.13 -0.70
N PHE A 22 -7.08 0.34 -1.43
CA PHE A 22 -7.45 -1.01 -1.02
C PHE A 22 -6.21 -1.88 -0.79
N MET A 23 -5.33 -1.98 -1.79
CA MET A 23 -4.17 -2.88 -1.74
C MET A 23 -3.20 -2.54 -0.61
N ARG A 24 -3.03 -1.25 -0.32
CA ARG A 24 -2.16 -0.77 0.75
C ARG A 24 -2.68 -1.07 2.13
N TYR A 25 -3.98 -0.84 2.35
CA TYR A 25 -4.58 -1.16 3.63
C TYR A 25 -4.75 -2.67 3.80
N TYR A 26 -4.93 -3.43 2.72
CA TYR A 26 -4.87 -4.88 2.75
C TYR A 26 -3.54 -5.38 3.34
N SER A 27 -2.40 -4.98 2.77
CA SER A 27 -1.10 -5.45 3.27
C SER A 27 -0.70 -4.83 4.61
N LEU A 28 -0.96 -3.54 4.83
CA LEU A 28 -0.68 -2.91 6.13
C LEU A 28 -1.34 -3.67 7.28
N TYR A 29 -2.59 -4.09 7.10
CA TYR A 29 -3.31 -4.82 8.15
C TYR A 29 -2.89 -6.29 8.26
N ASN A 30 -2.37 -6.91 7.19
CA ASN A 30 -1.67 -8.19 7.30
C ASN A 30 -0.40 -8.08 8.16
N PHE A 31 0.40 -7.02 7.97
CA PHE A 31 1.52 -6.73 8.86
C PHE A 31 1.04 -6.53 10.30
N LEU A 32 0.04 -5.68 10.53
CA LEU A 32 -0.46 -5.40 11.89
C LEU A 32 -1.00 -6.65 12.62
N VAL A 33 -1.62 -7.58 11.90
CA VAL A 33 -2.27 -8.75 12.52
C VAL A 33 -1.32 -9.94 12.68
N PHE A 34 -0.49 -10.24 11.68
CA PHE A 34 0.29 -11.49 11.66
C PHE A 34 1.74 -11.33 12.12
N LEU A 35 2.34 -10.14 11.98
CA LEU A 35 3.71 -9.89 12.43
C LEU A 35 3.93 -10.18 13.92
N PRO A 36 2.99 -9.91 14.86
CA PRO A 36 3.20 -10.24 16.27
C PRO A 36 3.40 -11.75 16.49
N GLY A 37 2.81 -12.59 15.64
CA GLY A 37 3.01 -14.05 15.67
C GLY A 37 4.48 -14.39 15.40
N ILE A 38 5.05 -13.86 14.30
CA ILE A 38 6.48 -14.02 14.01
C ILE A 38 7.35 -13.53 15.17
N LEU A 39 7.05 -12.35 15.72
CA LEU A 39 7.84 -11.77 16.82
C LEU A 39 7.80 -12.59 18.11
N THR A 40 6.70 -13.30 18.38
CA THR A 40 6.59 -14.19 19.54
C THR A 40 7.16 -15.57 19.26
N ASP A 41 6.72 -16.22 18.19
CA ASP A 41 7.04 -17.62 17.93
C ASP A 41 8.51 -17.81 17.54
N ARG A 42 9.09 -16.83 16.82
CA ARG A 42 10.48 -16.89 16.37
C ARG A 42 11.46 -16.21 17.31
N TYR A 43 11.09 -15.05 17.86
CA TYR A 43 12.01 -14.19 18.60
C TYR A 43 11.70 -14.09 20.09
N GLY A 44 10.61 -14.69 20.57
CA GLY A 44 10.27 -14.72 22.00
C GLY A 44 9.98 -13.34 22.60
N LEU A 45 9.66 -12.33 21.76
CA LEU A 45 9.52 -10.96 22.22
C LEU A 45 8.29 -10.77 23.12
N SER A 46 8.47 -9.99 24.17
CA SER A 46 7.42 -9.48 25.03
C SER A 46 6.47 -8.52 24.31
N ALA A 47 5.34 -8.20 24.93
CA ALA A 47 4.39 -7.21 24.39
C ALA A 47 5.03 -5.82 24.22
N GLN A 48 5.90 -5.42 25.15
CA GLN A 48 6.59 -4.13 25.09
C GLN A 48 7.57 -4.06 23.92
N GLU A 49 8.37 -5.11 23.72
CA GLU A 49 9.33 -5.18 22.61
C GLU A 49 8.62 -5.20 21.25
N LYS A 50 7.51 -5.94 21.14
CA LYS A 50 6.64 -5.88 19.94
C LYS A 50 6.15 -4.46 19.67
N GLY A 51 5.75 -3.73 20.71
CA GLY A 51 5.38 -2.31 20.60
C GLY A 51 6.51 -1.45 20.03
N THR A 52 7.75 -1.65 20.49
CA THR A 52 8.93 -0.95 19.96
C THR A 52 9.19 -1.28 18.48
N VAL A 53 9.01 -2.53 18.07
CA VAL A 53 9.14 -2.93 16.66
C VAL A 53 8.10 -2.21 15.78
N TYR A 54 6.84 -2.13 16.23
CA TYR A 54 5.80 -1.38 15.53
C TYR A 54 6.01 0.12 15.55
N LEU A 55 6.65 0.66 16.59
CA LEU A 55 7.00 2.07 16.65
C LEU A 55 7.95 2.41 15.50
N ALA A 56 8.98 1.59 15.24
CA ALA A 56 9.90 1.80 14.12
C ALA A 56 9.17 1.86 12.76
N MET A 57 8.26 0.91 12.50
CA MET A 57 7.42 0.90 11.30
C MET A 57 6.53 2.15 11.20
N SER A 58 5.84 2.50 12.29
CA SER A 58 4.90 3.63 12.33
C SER A 58 5.61 4.97 12.17
N SER A 59 6.76 5.15 12.81
CA SER A 59 7.62 6.33 12.65
C SER A 59 8.05 6.49 11.19
N MET A 60 8.39 5.39 10.50
CA MET A 60 8.73 5.44 9.09
C MET A 60 7.54 5.75 8.20
N ILE A 61 6.32 5.30 8.52
CA ILE A 61 5.10 5.73 7.81
C ILE A 61 4.91 7.25 7.91
N VAL A 62 5.09 7.81 9.11
CA VAL A 62 4.98 9.25 9.35
C VAL A 62 6.04 10.02 8.56
N ILE A 63 7.32 9.62 8.67
CA ILE A 63 8.44 10.23 7.92
C ILE A 63 8.18 10.13 6.42
N GLY A 64 7.78 8.95 5.94
CA GLY A 64 7.43 8.71 4.56
C GLY A 64 6.31 9.63 4.09
N SER A 65 5.27 9.85 4.88
CA SER A 65 4.16 10.73 4.51
C SER A 65 4.62 12.17 4.27
N PHE A 66 5.45 12.71 5.15
CA PHE A 66 6.04 14.04 4.97
C PHE A 66 6.93 14.13 3.72
N LEU A 67 7.79 13.13 3.50
CA LEU A 67 8.63 13.06 2.30
C LEU A 67 7.79 12.92 1.03
N GLY A 68 6.69 12.18 1.10
CA GLY A 68 5.75 11.96 0.01
C GLY A 68 5.04 13.23 -0.44
N GLU A 69 4.68 14.11 0.50
CA GLU A 69 4.14 15.45 0.21
C GLU A 69 5.16 16.31 -0.54
N GLN A 70 6.42 16.31 -0.09
CA GLN A 70 7.50 17.04 -0.77
C GLN A 70 7.77 16.53 -2.18
N LEU A 71 7.72 15.20 -2.38
CA LEU A 71 7.90 14.58 -3.70
C LEU A 71 6.79 14.92 -4.69
N GLN A 72 5.54 15.11 -4.23
CA GLN A 72 4.42 15.50 -5.10
C GLN A 72 4.60 16.90 -5.71
N GLY A 73 5.25 17.82 -5.00
CA GLY A 73 5.56 19.14 -5.54
C GLY A 73 6.67 19.14 -6.59
N ARG A 74 7.49 18.08 -6.66
CA ARG A 74 8.71 18.02 -7.51
C ARG A 74 8.62 17.03 -8.66
N PHE A 75 7.82 15.97 -8.53
CA PHE A 75 7.74 14.89 -9.52
C PHE A 75 6.30 14.69 -10.03
N PRO A 76 6.12 14.26 -11.30
CA PRO A 76 4.79 13.95 -11.81
C PRO A 76 4.12 12.84 -10.99
N GLU A 77 2.86 13.03 -10.61
CA GLU A 77 2.04 12.09 -9.81
C GLU A 77 2.19 10.64 -10.29
N ARG A 78 2.14 10.44 -11.61
CA ARG A 78 2.26 9.13 -12.25
C ARG A 78 3.58 8.41 -11.92
N ARG A 79 4.71 9.13 -11.94
CA ARG A 79 6.03 8.56 -11.65
C ARG A 79 6.13 8.23 -10.17
N THR A 80 5.67 9.13 -9.31
CA THR A 80 5.64 8.92 -7.86
C THR A 80 4.81 7.69 -7.48
N ILE A 81 3.60 7.53 -8.05
CA ILE A 81 2.76 6.34 -7.81
C ILE A 81 3.49 5.05 -8.21
N LEU A 82 4.08 5.00 -9.41
CA LEU A 82 4.76 3.78 -9.86
C LEU A 82 5.97 3.47 -8.98
N THR A 83 6.86 4.44 -8.76
CA THR A 83 8.08 4.24 -7.97
C THR A 83 7.74 3.76 -6.56
N THR A 84 6.77 4.41 -5.90
CA THR A 84 6.39 4.04 -4.53
C THR A 84 5.76 2.66 -4.46
N THR A 85 4.92 2.27 -5.41
CA THR A 85 4.37 0.90 -5.45
C THR A 85 5.47 -0.15 -5.68
N TYR A 86 6.44 0.09 -6.56
CA TYR A 86 7.59 -0.81 -6.72
C TYR A 86 8.46 -0.88 -5.47
N LEU A 87 8.71 0.26 -4.80
CA LEU A 87 9.47 0.29 -3.55
C LEU A 87 8.75 -0.48 -2.44
N THR A 88 7.42 -0.30 -2.28
CA THR A 88 6.63 -1.09 -1.33
C THR A 88 6.71 -2.58 -1.66
N THR A 89 6.59 -2.96 -2.92
CA THR A 89 6.75 -4.38 -3.34
C THR A 89 8.14 -4.90 -2.94
N ALA A 90 9.21 -4.18 -3.31
CA ALA A 90 10.57 -4.56 -2.97
C ALA A 90 10.79 -4.69 -1.45
N SER A 91 10.15 -3.87 -0.62
CA SER A 91 10.23 -4.01 0.84
C SER A 91 9.51 -5.24 1.38
N ILE A 92 8.38 -5.66 0.79
CA ILE A 92 7.69 -6.90 1.20
C ILE A 92 8.53 -8.12 0.79
N PHE A 93 9.06 -8.12 -0.43
CA PHE A 93 10.01 -9.14 -0.88
C PHE A 93 11.26 -9.21 0.02
N PHE A 94 11.84 -8.06 0.38
CA PHE A 94 12.97 -8.01 1.31
C PHE A 94 12.60 -8.54 2.70
N PHE A 95 11.39 -8.24 3.19
CA PHE A 95 10.86 -8.81 4.42
C PHE A 95 10.76 -10.34 4.35
N LEU A 96 10.21 -10.89 3.26
CA LEU A 96 10.13 -12.35 3.05
C LEU A 96 11.49 -13.04 3.11
N LEU A 97 12.52 -12.37 2.60
CA LEU A 97 13.90 -12.88 2.60
C LEU A 97 14.62 -12.77 3.94
N THR A 98 14.17 -11.88 4.84
CA THR A 98 14.94 -11.52 6.04
C THR A 98 14.23 -11.76 7.37
N ALA A 99 12.89 -11.90 7.36
CA ALA A 99 12.09 -12.00 8.57
C ALA A 99 12.44 -13.20 9.46
N TRP A 100 13.04 -14.27 8.90
CA TRP A 100 13.40 -15.48 9.65
C TRP A 100 14.90 -15.60 9.97
N GLN A 101 15.72 -14.66 9.48
CA GLN A 101 17.17 -14.70 9.58
C GLN A 101 17.65 -13.95 10.82
N SER A 102 17.18 -12.71 11.03
CA SER A 102 17.49 -11.95 12.24
C SER A 102 16.42 -10.90 12.53
N LEU A 103 16.28 -10.54 13.81
CA LEU A 103 15.34 -9.52 14.26
C LEU A 103 15.68 -8.15 13.68
N GLU A 104 16.96 -7.81 13.59
CA GLU A 104 17.45 -6.55 13.06
C GLU A 104 17.04 -6.36 11.60
N LEU A 105 17.24 -7.38 10.76
CA LEU A 105 16.86 -7.32 9.35
C LEU A 105 15.35 -7.27 9.19
N LEU A 106 14.59 -8.00 10.01
CA LEU A 106 13.13 -7.88 10.06
C LEU A 106 12.70 -6.44 10.35
N VAL A 107 13.27 -5.81 11.39
CA VAL A 107 12.96 -4.43 11.78
C VAL A 107 13.29 -3.46 10.65
N ILE A 108 14.44 -3.62 9.99
CA ILE A 108 14.81 -2.83 8.81
C ILE A 108 13.78 -3.02 7.68
N ALA A 109 13.35 -4.25 7.41
CA ALA A 109 12.42 -4.54 6.34
C ALA A 109 11.04 -3.92 6.58
N ILE A 110 10.48 -4.02 7.80
CA ILE A 110 9.20 -3.39 8.12
C ILE A 110 9.32 -1.86 8.20
N ALA A 111 10.48 -1.33 8.59
CA ALA A 111 10.75 0.10 8.56
C ALA A 111 10.78 0.64 7.12
N MET A 112 11.42 -0.08 6.20
CA MET A 112 11.39 0.22 4.77
C MET A 112 9.97 0.13 4.20
N PHE A 113 9.22 -0.92 4.55
CA PHE A 113 7.82 -1.05 4.18
C PHE A 113 7.00 0.16 4.65
N GLY A 114 7.14 0.53 5.93
CA GLY A 114 6.48 1.69 6.49
C GLY A 114 6.83 2.98 5.75
N LEU A 115 8.12 3.21 5.48
CA LEU A 115 8.60 4.37 4.74
C LEU A 115 7.97 4.46 3.35
N PHE A 116 8.05 3.39 2.56
CA PHE A 116 7.58 3.39 1.18
C PHE A 116 6.05 3.43 1.07
N LEU A 117 5.36 2.78 2.00
CA LEU A 117 3.92 2.93 2.17
C LEU A 117 3.56 4.40 2.45
N GLY A 118 4.25 5.02 3.41
CA GLY A 118 4.07 6.42 3.81
C GLY A 118 4.30 7.42 2.68
N LEU A 119 5.37 7.25 1.88
CA LEU A 119 5.73 8.11 0.73
C LEU A 119 4.61 8.36 -0.27
N SER A 120 3.57 7.55 -0.21
CA SER A 120 2.56 7.50 -1.24
C SER A 120 1.14 7.63 -0.73
N LEU A 121 0.92 7.70 0.59
CA LEU A 121 -0.38 7.98 1.21
C LEU A 121 -1.01 9.29 0.72
N PRO A 122 -0.31 10.44 0.68
CA PRO A 122 -0.93 11.70 0.28
C PRO A 122 -1.26 11.73 -1.23
N VAL A 123 -0.67 10.84 -2.04
CA VAL A 123 -0.80 10.89 -3.49
C VAL A 123 -2.21 10.48 -3.95
N GLN A 124 -2.82 9.45 -3.35
CA GLN A 124 -4.18 9.04 -3.74
C GLN A 124 -5.20 10.12 -3.43
N THR A 125 -5.10 10.72 -2.24
CA THR A 125 -6.03 11.75 -1.79
C THR A 125 -5.92 12.99 -2.65
N THR A 126 -4.70 13.45 -2.97
CA THR A 126 -4.47 14.58 -3.88
C THR A 126 -5.07 14.34 -5.26
N VAL A 127 -4.84 13.16 -5.86
CA VAL A 127 -5.41 12.81 -7.17
C VAL A 127 -6.93 12.88 -7.14
N LEU A 128 -7.57 12.35 -6.10
CA LEU A 128 -9.02 12.35 -5.97
C LEU A 128 -9.57 13.77 -5.77
N THR A 129 -8.96 14.58 -4.91
CA THR A 129 -9.42 15.96 -4.68
C THR A 129 -9.21 16.85 -5.90
N ASN A 130 -8.17 16.60 -6.70
CA ASN A 130 -7.88 17.35 -7.92
C ASN A 130 -8.79 16.95 -9.08
N VAL A 131 -9.12 15.66 -9.23
CA VAL A 131 -9.99 15.17 -10.31
C VAL A 131 -11.47 15.46 -10.03
N PHE A 132 -11.90 15.33 -8.78
CA PHE A 132 -13.30 15.46 -8.38
C PHE A 132 -13.56 16.75 -7.59
N GLN A 133 -13.11 17.91 -8.09
CA GLN A 133 -13.19 19.18 -7.33
C GLN A 133 -14.60 19.49 -6.82
N ALA A 134 -15.62 19.36 -7.68
CA ALA A 134 -17.02 19.60 -7.31
C ALA A 134 -17.59 18.59 -6.30
N ASN A 135 -17.07 17.35 -6.31
CA ASN A 135 -17.60 16.22 -5.52
C ASN A 135 -16.53 15.58 -4.62
N ARG A 136 -15.58 16.38 -4.13
CA ARG A 136 -14.37 15.89 -3.43
C ARG A 136 -14.70 15.04 -2.21
N SER A 137 -15.71 15.43 -1.44
CA SER A 137 -16.15 14.71 -0.25
C SER A 137 -16.68 13.32 -0.60
N THR A 138 -17.50 13.22 -1.64
CA THR A 138 -18.02 11.94 -2.16
C THR A 138 -16.89 11.07 -2.68
N ALA A 139 -15.93 11.65 -3.42
CA ALA A 139 -14.79 10.92 -3.95
C ALA A 139 -13.90 10.32 -2.84
N ILE A 140 -13.62 11.11 -1.80
CA ILE A 140 -12.89 10.64 -0.62
C ILE A 140 -13.69 9.62 0.19
N GLY A 141 -15.02 9.78 0.28
CA GLY A 141 -15.92 8.81 0.91
C GLY A 141 -15.84 7.43 0.25
N VAL A 142 -15.96 7.38 -1.09
CA VAL A 142 -15.81 6.14 -1.85
C VAL A 142 -14.41 5.56 -1.66
N TYR A 143 -13.36 6.39 -1.73
CA TYR A 143 -11.99 5.93 -1.49
C TYR A 143 -11.82 5.30 -0.11
N ASN A 144 -12.30 5.95 0.94
CA ASN A 144 -12.20 5.44 2.31
C ASN A 144 -12.99 4.14 2.51
N PHE A 145 -14.15 4.00 1.87
CA PHE A 145 -14.92 2.76 1.89
C PHE A 145 -14.08 1.58 1.38
N PHE A 146 -13.49 1.67 0.20
CA PHE A 146 -12.63 0.61 -0.35
C PHE A 146 -11.33 0.45 0.43
N ARG A 147 -10.75 1.53 0.93
CA ARG A 147 -9.57 1.49 1.79
C ARG A 147 -9.82 0.65 3.05
N TYR A 148 -10.97 0.85 3.71
CA TYR A 148 -11.35 0.08 4.88
C TYR A 148 -11.82 -1.34 4.56
N MET A 149 -12.39 -1.57 3.37
CA MET A 149 -12.55 -2.93 2.87
C MET A 149 -11.20 -3.64 2.79
N GLY A 150 -10.16 -2.99 2.27
CA GLY A 150 -8.80 -3.55 2.25
C GLY A 150 -8.33 -3.96 3.65
N MET A 151 -8.49 -3.06 4.63
CA MET A 151 -8.22 -3.34 6.05
C MET A 151 -8.96 -4.57 6.59
N ALA A 152 -10.23 -4.76 6.23
CA ALA A 152 -11.03 -5.89 6.70
C ALA A 152 -10.63 -7.19 5.97
N PHE A 153 -10.51 -7.13 4.65
CA PHE A 153 -10.18 -8.29 3.82
C PHE A 153 -8.75 -8.79 4.03
N GLY A 154 -7.80 -7.91 4.39
CA GLY A 154 -6.43 -8.27 4.70
C GLY A 154 -6.36 -9.43 5.69
N PRO A 155 -6.63 -9.21 6.98
CA PRO A 155 -6.61 -10.26 7.98
C PRO A 155 -7.63 -11.38 7.74
N MET A 156 -8.78 -11.09 7.13
CA MET A 156 -9.79 -12.12 6.85
C MET A 156 -9.27 -13.17 5.86
N ILE A 157 -8.70 -12.74 4.74
CA ILE A 157 -8.07 -13.63 3.76
C ILE A 157 -6.73 -14.15 4.29
N GLY A 158 -5.94 -13.28 4.91
CA GLY A 158 -4.65 -13.60 5.52
C GLY A 158 -4.76 -14.72 6.56
N SER A 159 -5.85 -14.80 7.34
CA SER A 159 -6.06 -15.87 8.31
C SER A 159 -6.24 -17.23 7.63
N THR A 160 -6.93 -17.27 6.48
CA THR A 160 -7.07 -18.50 5.69
C THR A 160 -5.76 -18.92 5.05
N LEU A 161 -4.96 -17.96 4.58
CA LEU A 161 -3.62 -18.19 4.04
C LEU A 161 -2.66 -18.67 5.13
N LEU A 162 -2.74 -18.08 6.33
CA LEU A 162 -1.97 -18.48 7.50
C LEU A 162 -2.27 -19.94 7.86
N ALA A 163 -3.54 -20.34 7.89
CA ALA A 163 -3.93 -21.72 8.17
C ALA A 163 -3.45 -22.71 7.09
N ALA A 164 -3.33 -22.26 5.84
CA ALA A 164 -2.92 -23.11 4.72
C ALA A 164 -1.39 -23.26 4.57
N GLY A 165 -0.62 -22.22 4.87
CA GLY A 165 0.82 -22.19 4.56
C GLY A 165 1.68 -21.33 5.48
N GLY A 166 1.15 -20.92 6.63
CA GLY A 166 1.87 -20.10 7.62
C GLY A 166 2.10 -18.66 7.15
N ASP A 167 2.88 -17.91 7.94
CA ASP A 167 3.07 -16.47 7.69
C ASP A 167 3.72 -16.19 6.34
N ARG A 168 4.62 -17.07 5.89
CA ARG A 168 5.29 -16.94 4.58
C ARG A 168 4.28 -16.85 3.44
N LEU A 169 3.20 -17.64 3.49
CA LEU A 169 2.19 -17.62 2.44
C LEU A 169 1.41 -16.30 2.43
N VAL A 170 1.07 -15.77 3.62
CA VAL A 170 0.39 -14.47 3.76
C VAL A 170 1.17 -13.37 3.06
N TYR A 171 2.45 -13.22 3.42
CA TYR A 171 3.30 -12.16 2.89
C TYR A 171 3.73 -12.41 1.43
N ALA A 172 3.84 -13.66 0.99
CA ALA A 172 4.08 -13.99 -0.42
C ALA A 172 2.90 -13.58 -1.31
N VAL A 173 1.66 -13.80 -0.84
CA VAL A 173 0.47 -13.35 -1.56
C VAL A 173 0.41 -11.81 -1.59
N ASP A 174 0.72 -11.14 -0.48
CA ASP A 174 0.84 -9.67 -0.45
C ASP A 174 1.82 -9.16 -1.52
N ASP A 175 3.03 -9.74 -1.57
CA ASP A 175 4.08 -9.36 -2.51
C ASP A 175 3.65 -9.56 -3.97
N VAL A 176 3.11 -10.74 -4.29
CA VAL A 176 2.62 -11.07 -5.65
C VAL A 176 1.49 -10.14 -6.08
N LEU A 177 0.54 -9.84 -5.19
CA LEU A 177 -0.56 -8.92 -5.49
C LEU A 177 -0.06 -7.50 -5.73
N PHE A 178 0.89 -7.02 -4.91
CA PHE A 178 1.53 -5.71 -5.09
C PHE A 178 2.32 -5.63 -6.39
N PHE A 179 3.09 -6.67 -6.70
CA PHE A 179 3.86 -6.77 -7.93
C PHE A 179 2.93 -6.80 -9.16
N ALA A 180 1.86 -7.60 -9.13
CA ALA A 180 0.86 -7.64 -10.18
C ALA A 180 0.19 -6.27 -10.37
N CYS A 181 -0.12 -5.56 -9.29
CA CYS A 181 -0.65 -4.21 -9.33
C CYS A 181 0.35 -3.23 -9.98
N ALA A 182 1.63 -3.30 -9.61
CA ALA A 182 2.70 -2.48 -10.18
C ALA A 182 2.85 -2.72 -11.69
N LEU A 183 2.86 -3.99 -12.12
CA LEU A 183 2.92 -4.37 -13.53
C LEU A 183 1.69 -3.91 -14.30
N PHE A 184 0.49 -4.09 -13.74
CA PHE A 184 -0.75 -3.64 -14.35
C PHE A 184 -0.76 -2.12 -14.55
N LEU A 185 -0.32 -1.37 -13.54
CA LEU A 185 -0.19 0.08 -13.63
C LEU A 185 0.80 0.47 -14.73
N THR A 186 1.99 -0.14 -14.76
CA THR A 186 3.00 0.09 -15.81
C THR A 186 2.47 -0.20 -17.21
N ALA A 187 1.85 -1.36 -17.43
CA ALA A 187 1.31 -1.76 -18.73
C ALA A 187 0.22 -0.80 -19.22
N ARG A 188 -0.71 -0.40 -18.34
CA ARG A 188 -1.77 0.57 -18.65
C ARG A 188 -1.20 1.95 -18.98
N ILE A 189 -0.14 2.32 -18.30
CA ILE A 189 0.58 3.56 -18.48
C ILE A 189 1.30 3.57 -19.85
N ALA A 190 2.03 2.51 -20.20
CA ALA A 190 2.73 2.40 -21.47
C ALA A 190 1.77 2.43 -22.66
N ARG A 191 0.61 1.75 -22.53
CA ARG A 191 -0.46 1.79 -23.55
C ARG A 191 -1.05 3.18 -23.76
N ALA A 192 -1.16 3.99 -22.71
CA ALA A 192 -1.65 5.37 -22.82
C ALA A 192 -0.63 6.28 -23.54
N ALA A 193 0.67 6.09 -23.30
CA ALA A 193 1.72 6.85 -23.98
C ALA A 193 1.77 6.55 -25.49
N LYS A 194 1.65 5.28 -25.89
CA LYS A 194 1.62 4.89 -27.32
C LYS A 194 0.44 5.49 -28.10
N ARG A 195 -0.73 5.62 -27.47
CA ARG A 195 -1.93 6.23 -28.10
C ARG A 195 -1.80 7.73 -28.36
N HIS A 196 -0.99 8.46 -27.59
CA HIS A 196 -0.75 9.88 -27.84
C HIS A 196 0.37 10.15 -28.86
N SER A 197 1.21 9.15 -29.17
CA SER A 197 2.25 9.26 -30.20
C SER A 197 1.77 8.82 -31.60
N SER A 198 0.53 8.33 -31.71
CA SER A 198 -0.07 7.80 -32.94
C SER A 198 -1.30 8.59 -33.40
N ALA A 199 -1.58 9.72 -32.75
CA ALA A 199 -2.60 10.71 -33.08
C ALA A 199 -1.89 12.05 -33.32
#